data_AF-A0A5C7FFP5-F1
#
_entry.id   AF-A0A5C7FFP5-F1
#
_cell.length_a   1.000
_cell.length_b   1.000
_cell.length_c   1.000
_cell.angle_alpha   90.00
_cell.angle_beta   90.00
_cell.angle_gamma   90.00
#
_symmetry.space_group_name_H-M   'P 1'
#
loop_
_entity.id
_entity.type
_entity.pdbx_description
1 polymer ?
#
loop_
_entity_poly.entity_id
_entity_poly.type
_entity_poly.pdbx_seq_one_letter_code
_entity_poly.pdbx_strand_id
1 'polypeptide(L)'
;MNILSYGENAYTFWALNNHMKEILNQLGDSFEPVSCQVLFRPNFGRRAGDDRPQFGEFDFIILSGSSIYLGESMSDRSPGIKKGVMELKEPHCKRHIIFNKYIDSWFQTDFKDWTQFSNYHNGYFTYKYDRGKVYLPIAYPNSQLAKNLHYTLNLIKSHFGDRKPVTKNVFLFLHNNNSSYAPESISAIDCKFEMVSVDYSLGLEGNSKYVNIR
;
A
#
# COMPACT_ATOMS: atom_id res chain seq x y z
N MET A 1 16.70 -0.75 6.49
CA MET A 1 15.52 -0.52 5.64
C MET A 1 16.00 0.04 4.31
N ASN A 2 15.56 -0.54 3.21
CA ASN A 2 15.85 -0.05 1.86
C ASN A 2 14.55 0.47 1.23
N ILE A 3 14.56 1.72 0.75
CA ILE A 3 13.44 2.33 0.00
C ILE A 3 13.80 2.34 -1.48
N LEU A 4 12.95 1.76 -2.31
CA LEU A 4 13.27 1.45 -3.71
C LEU A 4 12.75 2.48 -4.75
N SER A 5 12.19 3.62 -4.31
CA SER A 5 11.53 4.59 -5.21
C SER A 5 11.29 5.96 -4.55
N TYR A 6 11.17 7.02 -5.36
CA TYR A 6 11.00 8.42 -4.93
C TYR A 6 9.77 9.08 -5.60
N GLY A 7 9.00 9.87 -4.86
CA GLY A 7 7.84 10.63 -5.34
C GLY A 7 7.39 11.70 -4.33
N GLU A 8 6.46 12.57 -4.72
CA GLU A 8 6.07 13.83 -4.02
C GLU A 8 5.43 13.68 -2.61
N ASN A 9 5.32 12.47 -2.06
CA ASN A 9 4.69 12.25 -0.75
C ASN A 9 5.75 12.31 0.38
N ALA A 10 6.32 13.50 0.59
CA ALA A 10 7.46 13.70 1.49
C ALA A 10 7.18 13.31 2.95
N TYR A 11 5.95 13.52 3.45
CA TYR A 11 5.60 13.14 4.82
C TYR A 11 5.52 11.62 5.00
N THR A 12 4.98 10.89 4.01
CA THR A 12 4.95 9.42 4.07
C THR A 12 6.34 8.84 3.98
N PHE A 13 7.18 9.38 3.10
CA PHE A 13 8.59 9.01 3.03
C PHE A 13 9.30 9.27 4.36
N TRP A 14 9.12 10.46 4.94
CA TRP A 14 9.70 10.84 6.23
C TRP A 14 9.24 9.90 7.35
N ALA A 15 7.96 9.56 7.43
CA ALA A 15 7.43 8.66 8.44
C ALA A 15 7.99 7.24 8.27
N LEU A 16 8.03 6.70 7.06
CA LEU A 16 8.62 5.40 6.79
C LEU A 16 10.12 5.39 7.13
N ASN A 17 10.84 6.49 6.90
CA ASN A 17 12.28 6.56 7.19
C ASN A 17 12.62 6.71 8.68
N ASN A 18 11.85 7.51 9.41
CA ASN A 18 12.19 7.89 10.78
C ASN A 18 11.35 7.17 11.84
N HIS A 19 10.16 6.69 11.48
CA HIS A 19 9.17 6.13 12.39
C HIS A 19 8.79 4.69 12.06
N MET A 20 9.56 3.96 11.25
CA MET A 20 9.25 2.57 10.89
C MET A 20 9.02 1.67 12.12
N LYS A 21 9.86 1.81 13.17
CA LYS A 21 9.71 1.02 14.40
C LYS A 21 8.37 1.29 15.09
N GLU A 22 7.98 2.56 15.15
CA GLU A 22 6.70 2.98 15.72
C GLU A 22 5.53 2.46 14.91
N ILE A 23 5.60 2.57 13.57
CA ILE A 23 4.61 2.04 12.63
C ILE A 23 4.41 0.53 12.84
N LEU A 24 5.50 -0.25 12.88
CA LEU A 24 5.44 -1.69 13.10
C LEU A 24 4.87 -2.06 14.47
N ASN A 25 5.26 -1.35 15.53
CA ASN A 25 4.71 -1.57 16.88
C ASN A 25 3.19 -1.35 16.92
N GLN A 26 2.67 -0.29 16.26
CA GLN A 26 1.23 -0.04 16.18
C GLN A 26 0.48 -1.12 15.40
N LEU A 27 1.15 -1.77 14.43
CA LEU A 27 0.62 -2.89 13.66
C LEU A 27 0.75 -4.25 14.38
N GLY A 28 1.28 -4.25 15.61
CA GLY A 28 1.57 -5.45 16.40
C GLY A 28 2.70 -6.30 15.82
N ASP A 29 3.60 -5.69 15.05
CA ASP A 29 4.73 -6.34 14.39
C ASP A 29 6.02 -6.01 15.14
N SER A 30 6.67 -7.04 15.69
CA SER A 30 7.89 -6.91 16.48
C SER A 30 9.17 -7.07 15.66
N PHE A 31 9.10 -7.12 14.33
CA PHE A 31 10.28 -7.22 13.48
C PHE A 31 11.08 -5.91 13.48
N GLU A 32 12.41 -6.04 13.45
CA GLU A 32 13.28 -4.87 13.41
C GLU A 32 13.21 -4.19 12.04
N PRO A 33 13.11 -2.84 11.96
CA PRO A 33 13.02 -2.11 10.69
C PRO A 33 14.11 -2.43 9.66
N VAL A 34 15.29 -2.86 10.13
CA VAL A 34 16.40 -3.25 9.25
C VAL A 34 16.08 -4.49 8.41
N SER A 35 15.22 -5.38 8.92
CA SER A 35 14.77 -6.60 8.23
C SER A 35 13.62 -6.35 7.25
N CYS A 36 13.03 -5.16 7.26
CA CYS A 36 11.91 -4.81 6.39
C CYS A 36 12.39 -4.26 5.04
N GLN A 37 11.62 -4.55 3.98
CA GLN A 37 11.74 -3.90 2.67
C GLN A 37 10.54 -3.01 2.41
N VAL A 38 10.76 -1.87 1.75
CA VAL A 38 9.68 -0.91 1.44
C VAL A 38 9.69 -0.58 -0.04
N LEU A 39 8.55 -0.82 -0.69
CA LEU A 39 8.24 -0.29 -2.02
C LEU A 39 7.46 1.01 -1.81
N PHE A 40 8.03 2.14 -2.21
CA PHE A 40 7.42 3.46 -2.02
C PHE A 40 6.72 3.91 -3.29
N ARG A 41 5.41 4.19 -3.26
CA ARG A 41 4.67 4.57 -4.47
C ARG A 41 4.74 3.57 -5.65
N PRO A 42 4.61 2.24 -5.44
CA PRO A 42 4.59 1.29 -6.55
C PRO A 42 3.35 1.52 -7.42
N ASN A 43 3.59 1.77 -8.72
CA ASN A 43 2.55 2.17 -9.67
C ASN A 43 2.12 1.01 -10.58
N PHE A 44 0.81 0.74 -10.59
CA PHE A 44 0.15 -0.30 -11.38
C PHE A 44 -0.86 0.31 -12.39
N GLY A 45 -0.51 1.49 -12.92
CA GLY A 45 -1.21 2.19 -13.98
C GLY A 45 -2.30 3.14 -13.50
N ARG A 46 -2.59 4.14 -14.33
CA ARG A 46 -3.66 5.14 -14.12
C ARG A 46 -4.97 4.64 -14.74
N ARG A 47 -6.10 5.20 -14.28
CA ARG A 47 -7.47 4.90 -14.77
C ARG A 47 -7.96 3.50 -14.39
N ALA A 48 -8.06 3.25 -13.09
CA ALA A 48 -8.72 2.05 -12.57
C ALA A 48 -10.17 1.96 -13.11
N GLY A 49 -10.57 0.76 -13.51
CA GLY A 49 -11.89 0.45 -14.08
C GLY A 49 -12.19 -1.04 -13.92
N ASP A 50 -13.44 -1.46 -14.07
CA ASP A 50 -13.81 -2.88 -13.96
C ASP A 50 -13.38 -3.67 -15.22
N ASP A 51 -13.26 -2.97 -16.34
CA ASP A 51 -12.90 -3.48 -17.67
C ASP A 51 -11.39 -3.39 -17.96
N ARG A 52 -10.56 -3.06 -16.96
CA ARG A 52 -9.14 -2.73 -17.16
C ARG A 52 -8.25 -3.38 -16.13
N PRO A 53 -7.01 -3.78 -16.51
CA PRO A 53 -6.09 -4.42 -15.58
C PRO A 53 -5.42 -3.43 -14.62
N GLN A 54 -5.42 -2.12 -14.90
CA GLN A 54 -4.82 -1.10 -14.04
C GLN A 54 -5.65 -0.87 -12.79
N PHE A 55 -4.99 -0.69 -11.64
CA PHE A 55 -5.68 -0.45 -10.37
C PHE A 55 -5.06 0.66 -9.50
N GLY A 56 -4.13 1.44 -10.03
CA GLY A 56 -3.59 2.62 -9.35
C GLY A 56 -2.22 2.38 -8.70
N GLU A 57 -1.91 3.18 -7.70
CA GLU A 57 -0.59 3.26 -7.08
C GLU A 57 -0.77 3.28 -5.56
N PHE A 58 -0.13 2.39 -4.81
CA PHE A 58 -0.15 2.46 -3.34
C PHE A 58 0.75 3.59 -2.86
N ASP A 59 0.52 4.19 -1.70
CA ASP A 59 1.52 5.10 -1.12
C ASP A 59 2.77 4.35 -0.67
N PHE A 60 2.59 3.14 -0.13
CA PHE A 60 3.69 2.24 0.20
C PHE A 60 3.24 0.77 0.26
N ILE A 61 4.21 -0.13 0.18
CA ILE A 61 4.08 -1.53 0.56
C ILE A 61 5.26 -1.88 1.47
N ILE A 62 4.99 -2.34 2.69
CA ILE A 62 6.01 -2.82 3.62
C ILE A 62 5.99 -4.34 3.62
N LEU A 63 7.17 -4.94 3.44
CA LEU A 63 7.40 -6.37 3.61
C LEU A 63 8.12 -6.56 4.94
N SER A 64 7.40 -7.04 5.97
CA SER A 64 7.99 -7.41 7.25
C SER A 64 8.40 -8.88 7.27
N GLY A 65 8.79 -9.44 8.42
CA GLY A 65 9.19 -10.84 8.49
C GLY A 65 8.03 -11.83 8.26
N SER A 66 6.78 -11.42 8.49
CA SER A 66 5.60 -12.30 8.32
C SER A 66 4.42 -11.68 7.57
N SER A 67 4.46 -10.38 7.29
CA SER A 67 3.31 -9.66 6.79
C SER A 67 3.65 -8.71 5.64
N ILE A 68 2.68 -8.54 4.75
CA ILE A 68 2.67 -7.48 3.74
C ILE A 68 1.69 -6.43 4.21
N TYR A 69 2.15 -5.19 4.36
CA TYR A 69 1.30 -4.04 4.65
C TYR A 69 1.10 -3.23 3.39
N LEU A 70 -0.11 -3.27 2.84
CA LEU A 70 -0.52 -2.42 1.72
C LEU A 70 -0.98 -1.08 2.28
N GLY A 71 -0.30 0.00 1.92
CA GLY A 71 -0.44 1.30 2.55
C GLY A 71 -1.14 2.36 1.69
N GLU A 72 -2.10 3.04 2.31
CA GLU A 72 -2.55 4.39 1.92
C GLU A 72 -2.11 5.37 3.01
N SER A 73 -1.94 6.64 2.66
CA SER A 73 -1.51 7.68 3.59
C SER A 73 -2.33 8.95 3.42
N MET A 74 -2.45 9.72 4.51
CA MET A 74 -3.06 11.04 4.46
C MET A 74 -2.47 11.92 5.56
N SER A 75 -2.24 13.19 5.23
CA SER A 75 -1.91 14.20 6.23
C SER A 75 -3.15 14.90 6.76
N ASP A 76 -3.09 15.40 7.99
CA ASP A 76 -4.11 16.19 8.66
C ASP A 76 -4.58 17.45 7.90
N ARG A 77 -3.80 17.93 6.92
CA ARG A 77 -4.17 19.03 6.03
C ARG A 77 -5.03 18.59 4.84
N SER A 78 -5.23 17.28 4.67
CA SER A 78 -5.97 16.74 3.54
C SER A 78 -7.47 16.72 3.84
N PRO A 79 -8.32 17.05 2.85
CA PRO A 79 -9.76 16.93 2.99
C PRO A 79 -10.14 15.45 3.06
N GLY A 80 -10.83 15.02 4.12
CA GLY A 80 -11.24 13.61 4.24
C GLY A 80 -11.85 13.22 5.58
N ILE A 81 -11.52 13.93 6.66
CA ILE A 81 -12.06 13.66 7.99
C ILE A 81 -13.36 14.44 8.19
N LYS A 82 -14.44 13.72 8.46
CA LYS A 82 -15.75 14.29 8.82
C LYS A 82 -16.22 13.69 10.13
N LYS A 83 -16.49 14.53 11.12
CA LYS A 83 -16.97 14.11 12.45
C LYS A 83 -16.10 12.97 13.06
N GLY A 84 -14.78 13.09 12.95
CA GLY A 84 -13.83 12.09 13.47
C GLY A 84 -13.68 10.83 12.61
N VAL A 85 -14.40 10.70 11.49
CA VAL A 85 -14.31 9.52 10.60
C VAL A 85 -13.56 9.87 9.33
N MET A 86 -12.58 9.03 8.98
CA MET A 86 -11.90 9.08 7.69
C MET A 86 -12.66 8.22 6.66
N GLU A 87 -13.26 8.86 5.66
CA GLU A 87 -13.99 8.17 4.59
C GLU A 87 -13.05 7.83 3.43
N LEU A 88 -12.75 6.54 3.23
CA LEU A 88 -11.97 6.07 2.08
C LEU A 88 -12.89 5.79 0.89
N LYS A 89 -12.46 6.22 -0.29
CA LYS A 89 -13.20 6.03 -1.54
C LYS A 89 -13.03 4.60 -2.06
N GLU A 90 -14.03 4.12 -2.79
CA GLU A 90 -14.05 2.80 -3.45
C GLU A 90 -12.73 2.43 -4.19
N PRO A 91 -12.04 3.33 -4.91
CA PRO A 91 -10.78 3.00 -5.58
C PRO A 91 -9.62 2.62 -4.64
N HIS A 92 -9.67 3.00 -3.36
CA HIS A 92 -8.66 2.62 -2.36
C HIS A 92 -8.85 1.14 -2.03
N CYS A 93 -10.04 0.72 -1.61
CA CYS A 93 -10.33 -0.69 -1.33
C CYS A 93 -10.15 -1.59 -2.55
N LYS A 94 -10.62 -1.16 -3.72
CA LYS A 94 -10.49 -1.95 -4.95
C LYS A 94 -9.03 -2.30 -5.27
N ARG A 95 -8.11 -1.34 -5.15
CA ARG A 95 -6.68 -1.56 -5.37
C ARG A 95 -6.10 -2.61 -4.43
N HIS A 96 -6.44 -2.54 -3.15
CA HIS A 96 -6.00 -3.50 -2.14
C HIS A 96 -6.53 -4.90 -2.42
N ILE A 97 -7.82 -5.02 -2.73
CA ILE A 97 -8.46 -6.31 -3.07
C ILE A 97 -7.79 -6.94 -4.29
N ILE A 98 -7.61 -6.15 -5.36
CA ILE A 98 -7.00 -6.63 -6.61
C ILE A 98 -5.56 -7.08 -6.37
N PHE A 99 -4.75 -6.27 -5.70
CA PHE A 99 -3.35 -6.63 -5.48
C PHE A 99 -3.21 -7.84 -4.57
N ASN A 100 -4.07 -7.98 -3.55
CA ASN A 100 -4.10 -9.19 -2.74
C ASN A 100 -4.46 -10.44 -3.57
N LYS A 101 -5.33 -10.34 -4.60
CA LYS A 101 -5.59 -11.45 -5.53
C LYS A 101 -4.36 -11.83 -6.35
N TYR A 102 -3.56 -10.85 -6.78
CA TYR A 102 -2.28 -11.11 -7.43
C TYR A 102 -1.31 -11.84 -6.49
N ILE A 103 -1.15 -11.36 -5.24
CA ILE A 103 -0.31 -12.02 -4.23
C ILE A 103 -0.80 -13.46 -3.98
N ASP A 104 -2.08 -13.64 -3.66
CA ASP A 104 -2.67 -14.95 -3.38
C ASP A 104 -2.41 -15.94 -4.51
N SER A 105 -2.61 -15.51 -5.76
CA SER A 105 -2.43 -16.36 -6.93
C SER A 105 -0.95 -16.65 -7.20
N TRP A 106 -0.07 -15.67 -7.05
CA TRP A 106 1.37 -15.83 -7.30
C TRP A 106 2.03 -16.82 -6.35
N PHE A 107 1.50 -16.96 -5.12
CA PHE A 107 1.97 -17.94 -4.15
C PHE A 107 1.32 -19.33 -4.29
N GLN A 108 0.28 -19.50 -5.11
CA GLN A 108 -0.37 -20.80 -5.32
C GLN A 108 0.46 -21.74 -6.21
N THR A 109 1.17 -21.17 -7.18
CA THR A 109 1.89 -21.93 -8.21
C THR A 109 3.22 -21.25 -8.49
N ASP A 110 4.25 -22.03 -8.79
CA ASP A 110 5.54 -21.49 -9.21
C ASP A 110 5.54 -21.16 -10.72
N PHE A 111 4.94 -20.02 -11.06
CA PHE A 111 4.91 -19.53 -12.43
C PHE A 111 6.29 -19.06 -12.87
N LYS A 112 6.79 -19.58 -13.99
CA LYS A 112 8.11 -19.18 -14.52
C LYS A 112 8.09 -17.80 -15.16
N ASP A 113 6.95 -17.41 -15.71
CA ASP A 113 6.77 -16.16 -16.42
C ASP A 113 5.33 -15.64 -16.34
N TRP A 114 5.13 -14.40 -16.77
CA TRP A 114 3.82 -13.75 -16.73
C TRP A 114 2.81 -14.37 -17.71
N THR A 115 3.28 -14.96 -18.82
CA THR A 115 2.42 -15.61 -19.81
C THR A 115 1.77 -16.84 -19.20
N GLN A 116 2.56 -17.67 -18.50
CA GLN A 116 2.05 -18.82 -17.76
C GLN A 116 1.02 -18.42 -16.70
N PHE A 117 1.32 -17.36 -15.93
CA PHE A 117 0.38 -16.80 -14.95
C PHE A 117 -0.94 -16.36 -15.60
N SER A 118 -0.87 -15.56 -16.67
CA SER A 118 -2.04 -15.07 -17.39
C SER A 118 -2.88 -16.22 -17.95
N ASN A 119 -2.24 -17.24 -18.54
CA ASN A 119 -2.91 -18.40 -19.12
C ASN A 119 -3.59 -19.26 -18.06
N TYR A 120 -2.95 -19.48 -16.90
CA TYR A 120 -3.52 -20.25 -15.79
C TYR A 120 -4.85 -19.66 -15.31
N HIS A 121 -4.98 -18.33 -15.33
CA HIS A 121 -6.20 -17.63 -14.95
C HIS A 121 -7.13 -17.31 -16.14
N ASN A 122 -6.87 -17.87 -17.33
CA ASN A 122 -7.62 -17.55 -18.55
C ASN A 122 -7.72 -16.04 -18.84
N GLY A 123 -6.72 -15.25 -18.41
CA GLY A 123 -6.66 -13.80 -18.61
C GLY A 123 -7.54 -12.96 -17.68
N TYR A 124 -8.27 -13.54 -16.71
CA TYR A 124 -9.15 -12.78 -15.82
C TYR A 124 -9.11 -13.27 -14.37
N PHE A 125 -9.22 -12.35 -13.43
CA PHE A 125 -9.66 -12.65 -12.08
C PHE A 125 -11.16 -12.49 -11.93
N THR A 126 -11.73 -13.26 -11.01
CA THR A 126 -13.09 -13.09 -10.55
C THR A 126 -13.07 -12.67 -9.09
N TYR A 127 -13.80 -11.61 -8.75
CA TYR A 127 -14.05 -11.25 -7.36
C TYR A 127 -15.47 -10.71 -7.17
N LYS A 128 -15.92 -10.73 -5.92
CA LYS A 128 -17.22 -10.20 -5.51
C LYS A 128 -16.99 -8.97 -4.63
N TYR A 129 -17.80 -7.95 -4.84
CA TYR A 129 -17.99 -6.82 -3.94
C TYR A 129 -19.50 -6.55 -3.82
N ASP A 130 -19.89 -5.59 -2.99
CA ASP A 130 -21.32 -5.32 -2.70
C ASP A 130 -22.20 -5.12 -3.94
N ARG A 131 -21.63 -4.70 -5.08
CA ARG A 131 -22.35 -4.51 -6.36
C ARG A 131 -22.43 -5.75 -7.26
N GLY A 132 -21.85 -6.88 -6.85
CA GLY A 132 -21.93 -8.16 -7.55
C GLY A 132 -20.58 -8.76 -7.95
N LYS A 133 -20.63 -9.69 -8.90
CA LYS A 133 -19.47 -10.42 -9.43
C LYS A 133 -18.82 -9.61 -10.55
N VAL A 134 -17.52 -9.44 -10.49
CA VAL A 134 -16.75 -8.71 -11.50
C VAL A 134 -15.56 -9.52 -11.99
N TYR A 135 -15.30 -9.33 -13.29
CA TYR A 135 -14.24 -9.96 -14.03
C TYR A 135 -13.17 -8.90 -14.30
N LEU A 136 -12.04 -9.01 -13.61
CA LEU A 136 -10.91 -8.11 -13.80
C LEU A 136 -9.97 -8.71 -14.84
N PRO A 137 -9.67 -8.01 -15.94
CA PRO A 137 -8.61 -8.44 -16.84
C PRO A 137 -7.26 -8.50 -16.12
N ILE A 138 -6.51 -9.57 -16.35
CA ILE A 138 -5.09 -9.63 -15.98
C ILE A 138 -4.29 -8.80 -16.98
N ALA A 139 -3.21 -8.17 -16.52
CA ALA A 139 -2.32 -7.41 -17.38
C ALA A 139 -1.82 -8.26 -18.55
N TYR A 140 -1.94 -7.76 -19.78
CA TYR A 140 -1.47 -8.47 -20.95
C TYR A 140 0.04 -8.78 -20.86
N PRO A 141 0.48 -9.96 -21.33
CA PRO A 141 1.91 -10.28 -21.42
C PRO A 141 2.70 -9.17 -22.13
N ASN A 142 3.94 -8.96 -21.69
CA ASN A 142 4.86 -7.93 -22.20
C ASN A 142 4.45 -6.46 -21.98
N SER A 143 3.26 -6.18 -21.45
CA SER A 143 2.87 -4.82 -21.05
C SER A 143 3.73 -4.29 -19.90
N GLN A 144 3.84 -2.96 -19.78
CA GLN A 144 4.56 -2.36 -18.64
C GLN A 144 3.93 -2.73 -17.30
N LEU A 145 2.60 -2.82 -17.25
CA LEU A 145 1.88 -3.26 -16.05
C LEU A 145 2.27 -4.69 -15.66
N ALA A 146 2.31 -5.62 -16.62
CA ALA A 146 2.74 -7.00 -16.38
C ALA A 146 4.18 -7.04 -15.85
N LYS A 147 5.08 -6.24 -16.41
CA LYS A 147 6.48 -6.14 -15.93
C LYS A 147 6.55 -5.62 -14.49
N ASN A 148 5.81 -4.56 -14.16
CA ASN A 148 5.77 -4.00 -12.81
C ASN A 148 5.19 -5.01 -11.79
N LEU A 149 4.10 -5.68 -12.16
CA LEU A 149 3.48 -6.72 -11.33
C LEU A 149 4.43 -7.89 -11.11
N HIS A 150 5.00 -8.44 -12.19
CA HIS A 150 5.94 -9.55 -12.12
C HIS A 150 7.13 -9.20 -11.22
N TYR A 151 7.76 -8.03 -11.43
CA TYR A 151 8.87 -7.57 -10.59
C TYR A 151 8.47 -7.49 -9.11
N THR A 152 7.32 -6.84 -8.82
CA THR A 152 6.86 -6.66 -7.44
C THR A 152 6.55 -8.00 -6.78
N LEU A 153 5.84 -8.89 -7.47
CA LEU A 153 5.45 -10.19 -6.93
C LEU A 153 6.65 -11.11 -6.72
N ASN A 154 7.66 -11.07 -7.59
CA ASN A 154 8.91 -11.79 -7.36
C ASN A 154 9.72 -11.21 -6.22
N LEU A 155 9.73 -9.88 -6.03
CA LEU A 155 10.37 -9.26 -4.88
C LEU A 155 9.70 -9.72 -3.59
N ILE A 156 8.36 -9.73 -3.55
CA ILE A 156 7.58 -10.28 -2.43
C ILE A 156 7.93 -11.76 -2.21
N LYS A 157 7.86 -12.61 -3.24
CA LYS A 157 8.16 -14.04 -3.12
C LYS A 157 9.61 -14.28 -2.67
N SER A 158 10.56 -13.49 -3.14
CA SER A 158 11.97 -13.58 -2.71
C SER A 158 12.15 -13.21 -1.23
N HIS A 159 11.37 -12.25 -0.74
CA HIS A 159 11.40 -11.83 0.67
C HIS A 159 10.82 -12.89 1.61
N PHE A 160 9.75 -13.59 1.21
CA PHE A 160 9.05 -14.57 2.06
C PHE A 160 9.35 -16.05 1.74
N GLY A 161 10.08 -16.32 0.67
CA GLY A 161 10.22 -17.67 0.10
C GLY A 161 8.87 -18.22 -0.37
N ASP A 162 8.65 -19.52 -0.17
CA ASP A 162 7.39 -20.19 -0.54
C ASP A 162 6.27 -19.99 0.49
N ARG A 163 6.56 -19.37 1.64
CA ARG A 163 5.56 -19.12 2.67
C ARG A 163 4.73 -17.89 2.30
N LYS A 164 3.45 -18.08 2.00
CA LYS A 164 2.54 -16.94 1.79
C LYS A 164 2.42 -16.08 3.07
N PRO A 165 2.76 -14.78 3.02
CA PRO A 165 2.60 -13.90 4.16
C PRO A 165 1.13 -13.51 4.40
N VAL A 166 0.87 -12.94 5.58
CA VAL A 166 -0.43 -12.31 5.86
C VAL A 166 -0.45 -10.92 5.25
N THR A 167 -1.42 -10.64 4.38
CA THR A 167 -1.62 -9.30 3.82
C THR A 167 -2.57 -8.50 4.70
N LYS A 168 -2.17 -7.27 5.05
CA LYS A 168 -2.95 -6.31 5.84
C LYS A 168 -3.07 -4.99 5.07
N ASN A 169 -4.22 -4.33 5.16
CA ASN A 169 -4.40 -2.98 4.64
C ASN A 169 -4.12 -1.99 5.77
N VAL A 170 -3.28 -1.00 5.50
CA VAL A 170 -2.85 -0.01 6.48
C VAL A 170 -3.18 1.38 5.96
N PHE A 171 -3.70 2.21 6.87
CA PHE A 171 -3.89 3.62 6.63
C PHE A 171 -2.98 4.41 7.57
N LEU A 172 -1.97 5.06 6.99
CA LEU A 172 -1.03 5.89 7.72
C LEU A 172 -1.55 7.33 7.79
N PHE A 173 -1.99 7.73 8.98
CA PHE A 173 -2.39 9.09 9.25
C PHE A 173 -1.22 9.90 9.82
N LEU A 174 -0.91 11.00 9.14
CA LEU A 174 0.19 11.90 9.51
C LEU A 174 -0.42 13.16 10.11
N HIS A 175 -0.16 13.42 11.39
CA HIS A 175 -0.77 14.53 12.11
C HIS A 175 0.26 15.39 12.81
N ASN A 176 -0.11 16.64 13.04
CA ASN A 176 0.59 17.52 13.96
C ASN A 176 -0.25 17.64 15.23
N ASN A 177 0.23 17.06 16.33
CA ASN A 177 -0.47 17.09 17.63
C ASN A 177 -0.80 18.50 18.14
N ASN A 178 -0.14 19.54 17.62
CA ASN A 178 -0.44 20.93 17.97
C ASN A 178 -1.64 21.52 17.22
N SER A 179 -2.14 20.86 16.17
CA SER A 179 -3.17 21.44 15.27
C SER A 179 -4.26 20.48 14.82
N SER A 180 -4.10 19.17 15.05
CA SER A 180 -5.06 18.17 14.58
C SER A 180 -5.09 16.95 15.49
N TYR A 181 -6.23 16.26 15.46
CA TYR A 181 -6.42 14.97 16.11
C TYR A 181 -6.51 13.88 15.05
N ALA A 182 -6.02 12.69 15.39
CA ALA A 182 -6.22 11.49 14.58
C ALA A 182 -7.72 11.19 14.42
N PRO A 183 -8.17 10.69 13.24
CA PRO A 183 -9.52 10.20 13.11
C PRO A 183 -9.75 9.05 14.10
N GLU A 184 -10.94 8.98 14.67
CA GLU A 184 -11.34 7.93 15.62
C GLU A 184 -11.53 6.59 14.91
N SER A 185 -11.91 6.62 13.62
CA SER A 185 -12.14 5.43 12.82
C SER A 185 -11.99 5.68 11.33
N ILE A 186 -11.84 4.58 10.58
CA ILE A 186 -11.80 4.56 9.12
C ILE A 186 -13.08 3.89 8.62
N SER A 187 -13.80 4.57 7.75
CA SER A 187 -14.94 4.02 7.02
C SER A 187 -14.53 3.72 5.59
N ALA A 188 -14.69 2.46 5.19
CA ALA A 188 -14.35 1.98 3.86
C ALA A 188 -15.31 0.86 3.44
N ILE A 189 -15.64 0.79 2.15
CA ILE A 189 -16.56 -0.22 1.58
C ILE A 189 -15.74 -1.40 1.06
N ASP A 190 -16.18 -2.64 1.33
CA ASP A 190 -15.53 -3.89 0.90
C ASP A 190 -14.15 -4.20 1.49
N CYS A 191 -13.56 -3.32 2.30
CA CYS A 191 -12.28 -3.60 2.94
C CYS A 191 -12.15 -2.94 4.32
N LYS A 192 -11.24 -3.48 5.14
CA LYS A 192 -10.88 -2.96 6.48
C LYS A 192 -9.44 -2.49 6.46
N PHE A 193 -9.18 -1.40 7.18
CA PHE A 193 -7.84 -0.83 7.36
C PHE A 193 -7.46 -0.83 8.84
N GLU A 194 -6.21 -1.18 9.11
CA GLU A 194 -5.55 -0.88 10.38
C GLU A 194 -5.03 0.55 10.32
N MET A 195 -5.44 1.39 11.26
CA MET A 195 -4.97 2.77 11.34
C MET A 195 -3.64 2.82 12.09
N VAL A 196 -2.67 3.53 11.51
CA VAL A 196 -1.41 3.89 12.17
C VAL A 196 -1.32 5.40 12.16
N SER A 197 -1.02 6.02 13.30
CA SER A 197 -0.86 7.47 13.40
C SER A 197 0.58 7.82 13.73
N VAL A 198 1.15 8.77 12.99
CA VAL A 198 2.50 9.27 13.23
C VAL A 198 2.44 10.78 13.40
N ASP A 199 2.95 11.26 14.52
CA ASP A 199 3.05 12.68 14.83
C ASP A 199 4.30 13.29 14.15
N TYR A 200 4.09 14.23 13.24
CA TYR A 200 5.17 14.95 12.56
C TYR A 200 5.53 16.29 13.20
N SER A 201 4.91 16.65 14.34
CA SER A 201 5.15 17.92 15.04
C SER A 201 6.63 18.16 15.36
N LEU A 202 7.33 17.14 15.87
CA LEU A 202 8.76 17.19 16.21
C LEU A 202 9.67 17.37 14.98
N GLY A 203 9.24 16.89 13.81
CA GLY A 203 9.97 17.05 12.55
C GLY A 203 9.99 18.50 12.04
N LEU A 204 9.04 19.34 12.48
CA LEU A 204 8.97 20.76 12.09
C LEU A 204 9.95 21.64 12.87
N GLU A 205 10.30 21.27 14.10
CA GLU A 205 11.21 22.05 14.97
C GLU A 205 12.66 22.06 14.47
N GLY A 206 13.06 21.07 13.65
CA GLY A 206 14.38 21.02 13.01
C GLY A 206 14.52 21.91 11.77
N ASN A 207 13.41 22.19 11.06
CA ASN A 207 13.41 22.98 9.82
C ASN A 207 13.30 24.50 10.04
N SER A 208 12.86 24.93 11.23
CA SER A 208 12.81 26.36 11.60
C SER A 208 14.20 26.99 11.79
N LYS A 209 15.28 26.20 11.83
CA LYS A 209 16.67 26.71 11.86
C LYS A 209 17.25 27.04 10.48
N TYR A 210 16.57 26.68 9.38
CA TYR A 210 17.11 26.85 8.02
C TYR A 210 16.25 27.69 7.07
N VAL A 211 15.14 28.28 7.52
CA VAL A 211 14.35 29.21 6.71
C VAL A 211 14.38 30.60 7.32
N ASN A 212 15.53 31.26 7.15
CA ASN A 212 15.61 32.72 7.07
C ASN A 212 15.92 33.05 5.61
N ILE A 213 14.89 33.12 4.78
CA ILE A 213 14.97 33.83 3.51
C ILE A 213 14.22 35.14 3.74
N ARG A 214 15.00 36.22 3.79
CA ARG A 214 14.51 37.61 3.82
C ARG A 214 13.80 37.95 2.52
#